data_AF-A0A800N9G1-F1
#
_entry.id   AF-A0A800N9G1-F1
#
_cell.length_a   1.000
_cell.length_b   1.000
_cell.length_c   1.000
_cell.angle_alpha   90.00
_cell.angle_beta   90.00
_cell.angle_gamma   90.00
#
_symmetry.space_group_name_H-M   'P 1'
#
loop_
_entity.id
_entity.type
_entity.pdbx_description
1 polymer ?
#
loop_
_entity_poly.entity_id
_entity_poly.type
_entity_poly.pdbx_seq_one_letter_code
_entity_poly.pdbx_strand_id
1 'polypeptide(L)'
;MEIKSILQTIGTVITIVLIIVTTEVTRYAHNLEQFSSSLDLTQFILTTATIGAAMVTGFSYFNSRYEHEGLTYILYACLGVAHFILAPIAFVIANMKIEFGQYWWAVLIGIVVLLIGGNRYRDAHN
;
A
#
# COMPACT_ATOMS: atom_id res chain seq x y z
N MET A 1 3.70 3.72 -23.79
CA MET A 1 3.11 2.67 -22.94
C MET A 1 4.19 1.88 -22.21
N GLU A 2 5.21 1.35 -22.89
CA GLU A 2 6.26 0.52 -22.28
C GLU A 2 7.05 1.19 -21.14
N ILE A 3 7.50 2.44 -21.31
CA ILE A 3 8.27 3.16 -20.27
C ILE A 3 7.46 3.32 -18.98
N LYS A 4 6.15 3.62 -19.07
CA LYS A 4 5.28 3.75 -17.89
C LYS A 4 5.16 2.43 -17.13
N SER A 5 5.01 1.32 -17.86
CA SER A 5 4.95 -0.02 -17.27
C SER A 5 6.26 -0.42 -16.58
N ILE A 6 7.41 -0.05 -17.17
CA ILE A 6 8.72 -0.26 -16.56
C ILE A 6 8.83 0.55 -15.26
N LEU A 7 8.47 1.83 -15.28
CA LEU A 7 8.50 2.69 -14.10
C LEU A 7 7.57 2.20 -12.99
N GLN A 8 6.38 1.71 -13.34
CA GLN A 8 5.42 1.10 -12.41
C GLN A 8 5.96 -0.18 -11.78
N THR A 9 6.64 -1.01 -12.58
CA THR A 9 7.29 -2.24 -12.08
C THR A 9 8.43 -1.91 -11.13
N ILE A 10 9.29 -0.94 -11.50
CA ILE A 10 10.38 -0.46 -10.64
C ILE A 10 9.81 0.14 -9.33
N GLY A 11 8.76 0.94 -9.41
CA GLY A 11 8.09 1.51 -8.24
C GLY A 11 7.52 0.44 -7.31
N THR A 12 6.93 -0.63 -7.87
CA THR A 12 6.44 -1.78 -7.11
C THR A 12 7.59 -2.49 -6.38
N VAL A 13 8.70 -2.78 -7.07
CA VAL A 13 9.88 -3.41 -6.47
C VAL A 13 10.45 -2.54 -5.35
N ILE A 14 10.61 -1.24 -5.57
CA ILE A 14 11.08 -0.29 -4.55
C ILE A 14 10.15 -0.29 -3.34
N THR A 15 8.83 -0.26 -3.56
CA THR A 15 7.84 -0.29 -2.48
C THR A 15 7.97 -1.55 -1.63
N ILE A 16 8.09 -2.72 -2.26
CA ILE A 16 8.26 -4.00 -1.55
C ILE A 16 9.55 -4.02 -0.73
N VAL A 17 10.66 -3.60 -1.34
CA VAL A 17 11.97 -3.54 -0.64
C VAL A 17 11.91 -2.60 0.55
N LEU A 18 11.33 -1.40 0.38
CA LEU A 18 11.16 -0.44 1.47
C LEU A 18 10.26 -0.95 2.59
N ILE A 19 9.17 -1.66 2.27
CA ILE A 19 8.31 -2.29 3.27
C ILE A 19 9.11 -3.31 4.09
N ILE A 20 9.87 -4.18 3.43
CA ILE A 20 10.67 -5.22 4.10
C ILE A 20 11.73 -4.56 5.00
N VAL A 21 12.53 -3.63 4.45
CA VAL A 21 13.59 -2.95 5.19
C VAL A 21 13.01 -2.20 6.39
N THR A 22 11.93 -1.45 6.22
CA THR A 22 11.35 -0.69 7.34
C THR A 22 10.76 -1.60 8.41
N THR A 23 10.16 -2.73 8.03
CA THR A 23 9.64 -3.71 8.98
C THR A 23 10.78 -4.33 9.80
N GLU A 24 11.89 -4.67 9.16
CA GLU A 24 13.08 -5.21 9.82
C GLU A 24 13.73 -4.20 10.76
N VAL A 25 13.89 -2.95 10.33
CA VAL A 25 14.42 -1.86 11.17
C VAL A 25 13.50 -1.62 12.38
N THR A 26 12.19 -1.60 12.18
CA THR A 26 11.21 -1.43 13.26
C THR A 26 11.29 -2.59 14.26
N ARG A 27 11.39 -3.82 13.77
CA ARG A 27 11.57 -5.02 14.61
C ARG A 27 12.86 -4.95 15.44
N TYR A 28 13.96 -4.55 14.80
CA TYR A 28 15.25 -4.42 15.45
C TYR A 28 15.24 -3.32 16.53
N ALA A 29 14.69 -2.14 16.21
CA ALA A 29 14.58 -1.03 17.14
C ALA A 29 13.75 -1.40 18.38
N HIS A 30 12.65 -2.15 18.19
CA HIS A 30 11.80 -2.58 19.28
C HIS A 30 12.48 -3.58 20.23
N ASN A 31 13.34 -4.45 19.71
CA ASN A 31 14.06 -5.46 20.51
C ASN A 31 15.21 -4.89 21.34
N LEU A 32 15.65 -3.66 21.06
CA LEU A 32 16.79 -3.06 21.75
C LEU A 32 16.45 -2.38 23.08
N GLU A 33 15.18 -2.33 23.49
CA GLU A 33 14.63 -1.71 24.73
C GLU A 33 15.04 -0.26 25.02
N GLN A 34 15.94 0.33 24.23
CA GLN A 34 16.48 1.67 24.39
C GLN A 34 16.49 2.34 23.01
N PHE A 35 15.41 3.05 22.69
CA PHE A 35 15.36 3.92 21.53
C PHE A 35 16.39 5.04 21.72
N SER A 36 17.47 4.98 20.93
CA SER A 36 18.33 6.16 20.75
C SER A 36 17.66 7.09 19.75
N SER A 37 17.82 8.40 19.92
CA SER A 37 17.20 9.43 19.06
C SER A 37 17.52 9.25 17.56
N SER A 38 18.66 8.60 17.24
CA SER A 38 19.04 8.28 15.86
C SER A 38 18.20 7.14 15.28
N LEU A 39 17.87 6.10 16.06
CA LEU A 39 17.05 4.97 15.61
C LEU A 39 15.59 5.42 15.36
N ASP A 40 15.06 6.30 16.22
CA ASP A 40 13.73 6.91 16.05
C ASP A 40 13.64 7.71 14.74
N LEU A 41 14.63 8.57 14.49
CA LEU A 41 14.68 9.37 13.27
C LEU A 41 14.80 8.50 12.02
N THR A 42 15.64 7.46 12.06
CA THR A 42 15.77 6.50 10.96
C THR A 42 14.46 5.77 10.68
N GLN A 43 13.76 5.28 11.71
CA GLN A 43 12.47 4.61 11.56
C GLN A 43 11.41 5.54 10.97
N PHE A 44 11.35 6.79 11.44
CA PHE A 44 10.42 7.79 10.93
C PHE A 44 10.66 8.10 9.45
N ILE A 45 11.91 8.31 9.05
CA ILE A 45 12.29 8.57 7.65
C ILE A 45 11.94 7.39 6.76
N LEU A 46 12.30 6.16 7.17
CA LEU A 46 12.00 4.93 6.43
C LEU A 46 10.50 4.70 6.27
N THR A 47 9.72 4.93 7.32
CA THR A 47 8.26 4.79 7.31
C THR A 47 7.65 5.78 6.32
N THR A 48 8.05 7.05 6.41
CA THR A 48 7.56 8.11 5.51
C THR A 48 7.95 7.85 4.06
N ALA A 49 9.18 7.42 3.81
CA ALA A 49 9.66 7.07 2.48
C ALA A 49 8.90 5.87 1.89
N THR A 50 8.61 4.84 2.70
CA THR A 50 7.85 3.66 2.30
C THR A 50 6.43 4.02 1.89
N ILE A 51 5.73 4.81 2.71
CA ILE A 51 4.38 5.29 2.42
C ILE A 51 4.38 6.16 1.16
N GLY A 52 5.33 7.10 1.05
CA GLY A 52 5.47 7.96 -0.12
C GLY A 52 5.68 7.17 -1.41
N ALA A 53 6.59 6.18 -1.40
CA ALA A 53 6.84 5.31 -2.55
C ALA A 53 5.61 4.50 -2.95
N ALA A 54 4.88 3.94 -1.98
CA ALA A 54 3.64 3.22 -2.22
C ALA A 54 2.57 4.12 -2.86
N MET A 55 2.37 5.33 -2.32
CA MET A 55 1.41 6.29 -2.86
C MET A 55 1.78 6.76 -4.27
N VAL A 56 3.05 7.09 -4.55
CA VAL A 56 3.48 7.50 -5.89
C VAL A 56 3.26 6.37 -6.90
N THR A 57 3.61 5.13 -6.53
CA THR A 57 3.41 3.94 -7.36
C THR A 57 1.92 3.69 -7.61
N GLY A 58 1.10 3.76 -6.56
CA GLY A 58 -0.35 3.57 -6.66
C GLY A 58 -1.04 4.65 -7.51
N PHE A 59 -0.63 5.91 -7.36
CA PHE A 59 -1.13 6.99 -8.20
C PHE A 59 -0.76 6.77 -9.67
N SER A 60 0.45 6.29 -9.95
CA SER A 60 0.88 5.95 -11.32
C SER A 60 0.00 4.87 -11.94
N TYR A 61 -0.23 3.75 -11.24
CA TYR A 61 -1.15 2.70 -11.71
C TYR A 61 -2.57 3.20 -11.90
N PHE A 62 -3.06 3.97 -10.92
CA PHE A 62 -4.42 4.49 -10.96
C PHE A 62 -4.59 5.40 -12.18
N ASN A 63 -3.70 6.35 -12.44
CA ASN A 63 -3.81 7.21 -13.63
C ASN A 63 -3.73 6.43 -14.95
N SER A 64 -2.88 5.39 -15.03
CA SER A 64 -2.77 4.58 -16.24
C SER A 64 -3.99 3.71 -16.52
N ARG A 65 -4.94 3.56 -15.58
CA ARG A 65 -6.17 2.78 -15.83
C ARG A 65 -6.95 3.27 -17.05
N TYR A 66 -6.97 4.59 -17.27
CA TYR A 66 -7.67 5.21 -18.40
C TYR A 66 -7.03 4.94 -19.77
N GLU A 67 -5.81 4.41 -19.80
CA GLU A 67 -5.10 4.01 -21.02
C GLU A 67 -5.48 2.57 -21.44
N HIS A 68 -6.33 1.89 -20.67
CA HIS A 68 -6.68 0.49 -20.83
C HIS A 68 -8.19 0.28 -20.83
N GLU A 69 -8.63 -0.79 -21.48
CA GLU A 69 -10.04 -1.18 -21.57
C GLU A 69 -10.28 -2.57 -20.94
N GLY A 70 -11.55 -2.88 -20.67
CA GLY A 70 -11.99 -4.18 -20.19
C GLY A 70 -11.32 -4.62 -18.89
N LEU A 71 -10.79 -5.84 -18.86
CA LEU A 71 -10.18 -6.41 -17.65
C LEU A 71 -8.91 -5.65 -17.22
N THR A 72 -8.14 -5.15 -18.18
CA THR A 72 -6.86 -4.46 -17.90
C THR A 72 -7.11 -3.13 -17.18
N TYR A 73 -8.18 -2.40 -17.54
CA TYR A 73 -8.62 -1.22 -16.78
C TYR A 73 -8.80 -1.54 -15.29
N ILE A 74 -9.54 -2.62 -15.00
CA ILE A 74 -9.88 -3.01 -13.63
C ILE A 74 -8.61 -3.40 -12.87
N LEU A 75 -7.70 -4.17 -13.49
CA LEU A 75 -6.44 -4.56 -12.87
C LEU A 75 -5.59 -3.34 -12.48
N TYR A 76 -5.46 -2.35 -13.36
CA TYR A 76 -4.74 -1.12 -13.07
C TYR A 76 -5.40 -0.29 -11.97
N ALA A 77 -6.74 -0.22 -11.95
CA ALA A 77 -7.48 0.44 -10.88
C ALA A 77 -7.24 -0.27 -9.53
N CYS A 78 -7.31 -1.60 -9.49
CA CYS A 78 -7.07 -2.41 -8.30
C CYS A 78 -5.63 -2.27 -7.81
N LEU A 79 -4.63 -2.35 -8.69
CA LEU A 79 -3.22 -2.15 -8.34
C LEU A 79 -2.95 -0.74 -7.82
N GLY A 80 -3.59 0.26 -8.43
CA GLY A 80 -3.54 1.64 -7.99
C GLY A 80 -4.09 1.83 -6.58
N VAL A 81 -5.28 1.32 -6.31
CA VAL A 81 -5.90 1.36 -4.97
C VAL A 81 -5.09 0.57 -3.95
N ALA A 82 -4.56 -0.60 -4.34
CA ALA A 82 -3.75 -1.43 -3.47
C ALA A 82 -2.49 -0.70 -3.00
N HIS A 83 -1.76 -0.05 -3.89
CA HIS A 83 -0.56 0.70 -3.52
C HIS A 83 -0.86 2.06 -2.89
N PHE A 84 -1.93 2.75 -3.33
CA PHE A 84 -2.23 4.10 -2.86
C PHE A 84 -2.88 4.12 -1.47
N ILE A 85 -3.69 3.11 -1.15
CA ILE A 85 -4.51 3.08 0.07
C ILE A 85 -4.19 1.85 0.92
N LEU A 86 -4.32 0.65 0.35
CA LEU A 86 -4.26 -0.58 1.15
C LEU A 86 -2.87 -0.84 1.74
N ALA A 87 -1.81 -0.68 0.95
CA ALA A 87 -0.44 -0.91 1.37
C ALA A 87 0.00 0.07 2.47
N PRO A 88 -0.19 1.41 2.35
CA PRO A 88 0.06 2.34 3.44
C PRO A 88 -0.71 1.99 4.73
N ILE A 89 -2.00 1.69 4.62
CA ILE A 89 -2.84 1.33 5.77
C ILE A 89 -2.31 0.05 6.44
N ALA A 90 -2.10 -1.02 5.66
CA ALA A 90 -1.60 -2.29 6.16
C ALA A 90 -0.21 -2.15 6.80
N PHE A 91 0.65 -1.31 6.23
CA PHE A 91 1.98 -1.04 6.75
C PHE A 91 1.95 -0.25 8.05
N VAL A 92 1.10 0.77 8.17
CA VAL A 92 0.90 1.53 9.42
C VAL A 92 0.38 0.61 10.51
N ILE A 93 -0.64 -0.20 10.20
CA ILE A 93 -1.18 -1.22 11.12
C ILE A 93 -0.07 -2.16 11.62
N ALA A 94 0.72 -2.71 10.70
CA ALA A 94 1.77 -3.67 11.02
C ALA A 94 2.84 -3.07 11.93
N ASN A 95 3.22 -1.80 11.68
CA ASN A 95 4.23 -1.10 12.50
C ASN A 95 3.69 -0.60 13.83
N MET A 96 2.41 -0.21 13.90
CA MET A 96 1.81 0.29 15.15
C MET A 96 1.51 -0.82 16.17
N LYS A 97 1.74 -2.11 15.83
CA LYS A 97 1.20 -3.25 16.58
C LYS A 97 -0.22 -2.94 17.02
N ILE A 98 -1.08 -2.49 16.09
CA ILE A 98 -2.51 -2.51 16.39
C ILE A 98 -2.83 -3.99 16.48
N GLU A 99 -2.88 -4.51 17.70
CA GLU A 99 -3.56 -5.75 18.00
C GLU A 99 -5.00 -5.50 17.56
N PHE A 100 -5.32 -5.88 16.32
CA PHE A 100 -6.69 -5.81 15.87
C PHE A 100 -7.61 -6.66 16.75
N GLY A 101 -7.03 -7.51 17.61
CA GLY A 101 -7.73 -8.32 18.58
C GLY A 101 -8.91 -8.99 17.89
N GLN A 102 -10.07 -8.92 18.51
CA GLN A 102 -11.30 -9.46 17.97
C GLN A 102 -11.79 -8.79 16.68
N TYR A 103 -11.29 -7.61 16.25
CA TYR A 103 -11.93 -6.73 15.24
C TYR A 103 -11.31 -6.76 13.83
N TRP A 104 -10.33 -7.62 13.56
CA TRP A 104 -9.71 -7.76 12.22
C TRP A 104 -10.72 -8.07 11.11
N TRP A 105 -11.82 -8.76 11.45
CA TRP A 105 -12.92 -9.04 10.51
C TRP A 105 -13.64 -7.78 10.04
N ALA A 106 -13.66 -6.69 10.82
CA ALA A 106 -14.30 -5.44 10.41
C ALA A 106 -13.55 -4.77 9.25
N VAL A 107 -12.22 -4.88 9.22
CA VAL A 107 -11.38 -4.40 8.11
C VAL A 107 -11.65 -5.24 6.85
N LEU A 108 -11.76 -6.58 6.99
CA LEU A 108 -12.14 -7.46 5.89
C LEU A 108 -13.54 -7.19 5.37
N ILE A 109 -14.51 -6.94 6.24
CA ILE A 109 -15.86 -6.52 5.84
C ILE A 109 -15.80 -5.19 5.08
N GLY A 110 -15.00 -4.22 5.53
CA GLY A 110 -14.79 -2.96 4.81
C GLY A 110 -14.26 -3.18 3.39
N ILE A 111 -13.26 -4.06 3.24
CA ILE A 111 -12.70 -4.43 1.93
C ILE A 111 -13.76 -5.12 1.06
N VAL A 112 -14.53 -6.07 1.62
CA VAL A 112 -15.60 -6.78 0.89
C VAL A 112 -16.71 -5.82 0.46
N VAL A 113 -17.12 -4.89 1.32
CA VAL A 113 -18.12 -3.87 1.00
C VAL A 113 -17.64 -2.95 -0.12
N LEU A 114 -16.35 -2.55 -0.10
CA LEU A 114 -15.76 -1.75 -1.17
C LEU A 114 -15.73 -2.51 -2.51
N LEU A 115 -15.42 -3.82 -2.50
CA LEU A 115 -15.43 -4.65 -3.70
C LEU A 115 -16.86 -4.84 -4.27
N ILE A 116 -17.84 -5.09 -3.40
CA ILE A 116 -19.25 -5.24 -3.81
C ILE A 116 -19.81 -3.91 -4.31
N GLY A 117 -19.52 -2.81 -3.60
CA GLY A 117 -19.94 -1.46 -3.99
C GLY A 117 -19.34 -1.04 -5.33
N GLY A 118 -18.05 -1.32 -5.53
CA GLY A 118 -17.38 -1.10 -6.82
C GLY A 118 -18.01 -1.88 -7.97
N ASN A 119 -18.35 -3.16 -7.77
CA ASN A 119 -19.05 -3.96 -8.78
C ASN A 119 -20.44 -3.42 -9.10
N ARG A 120 -21.22 -3.02 -8.08
CA ARG A 120 -22.57 -2.47 -8.30
C ARG A 120 -22.56 -1.14 -9.03
N TYR A 121 -21.55 -0.30 -8.80
CA TYR A 121 -21.40 0.97 -9.53
C TYR A 121 -21.10 0.74 -11.01
N ARG A 122 -20.31 -0.30 -11.32
CA ARG A 122 -20.01 -0.74 -12.70
C ARG A 122 -21.26 -1.24 -13.42
N ASP A 123 -22.10 -2.01 -12.75
CA ASP A 123 -23.32 -2.57 -13.35
C ASP A 123 -24.43 -1.51 -13.53
N ALA A 124 -24.35 -0.37 -12.82
CA ALA A 124 -25.28 0.74 -12.96
C ALA A 124 -24.88 1.77 -14.04
N HIS A 125 -23.66 1.69 -14.57
CA HIS A 125 -23.12 2.63 -15.56
C HIS A 125 -22.72 1.96 -16.89
N ASN A 126 -23.13 0.70 -17.09
CA ASN A 126 -23.14 -0.02 -18.37
C ASN A 126 -24.59 -0.25 -18.80
#